data_AF-A0A2R6CSW8-F1
#
_entry.id   AF-A0A2R6CSW8-F1
#
_cell.length_a   1.000
_cell.length_b   1.000
_cell.length_c   1.000
_cell.angle_alpha   90.00
_cell.angle_beta   90.00
_cell.angle_gamma   90.00
#
_symmetry.space_group_name_H-M   'P 1'
#
loop_
_entity.id
_entity.type
_entity.pdbx_description
1 polymer ?
#
loop_
_entity_poly.entity_id
_entity_poly.type
_entity_poly.pdbx_seq_one_letter_code
_entity_poly.pdbx_strand_id
1 'polypeptide(L)'
;VHVENPQTAYEVVREYMTRLYDAGIVHGDLSEFNIVVQDSQLYVIDIGQAVTVHHPNSDDFLDRDCENVANFFRRQGVETSGDQLCAYIEEHADPSTD
;
A
#
# COMPACT_ATOMS: atom_id res chain seq x y z
N VAL A 1 -12.53 10.85 6.07
CA VAL A 1 -11.21 11.19 6.64
C VAL A 1 -10.59 12.24 5.76
N HIS A 2 -10.07 13.34 6.32
CA HIS A 2 -9.28 14.34 5.59
C HIS A 2 -7.87 14.30 6.16
N VAL A 3 -6.87 14.15 5.30
CA VAL A 3 -5.46 14.08 5.72
C VAL A 3 -4.85 15.47 5.58
N GLU A 4 -4.17 15.98 6.62
CA GLU A 4 -3.61 17.34 6.60
C GLU A 4 -2.53 17.53 5.53
N ASN A 5 -1.71 16.49 5.29
CA ASN A 5 -0.70 16.47 4.25
C ASN A 5 -0.81 15.16 3.44
N PRO A 6 -1.72 15.09 2.45
CA PRO A 6 -2.04 13.86 1.75
C PRO A 6 -0.86 13.36 0.89
N GLN A 7 -0.01 14.25 0.40
CA GLN A 7 1.17 13.89 -0.40
C GLN A 7 2.18 13.11 0.44
N THR A 8 2.57 13.65 1.60
CA THR A 8 3.50 12.98 2.51
C THR A 8 2.92 11.68 3.07
N ALA A 9 1.62 11.67 3.39
CA ALA A 9 0.98 10.44 3.85
C ALA A 9 0.97 9.35 2.76
N TYR A 10 0.72 9.71 1.50
CA TYR A 10 0.81 8.79 0.38
C TYR A 10 2.20 8.20 0.21
N GLU A 11 3.25 9.03 0.28
CA GLU A 11 4.64 8.59 0.20
C GLU A 11 4.99 7.58 1.31
N VAL A 12 4.51 7.82 2.53
CA VAL A 12 4.72 6.91 3.67
C VAL A 12 3.99 5.57 3.46
N VAL A 13 2.75 5.59 2.97
CA VAL A 13 2.00 4.34 2.70
C VAL A 13 2.63 3.56 1.56
N ARG A 14 3.04 4.24 0.48
CA ARG A 14 3.73 3.62 -0.65
C ARG A 14 5.03 2.94 -0.20
N GLU A 15 5.83 3.63 0.60
CA GLU A 15 7.08 3.08 1.15
C GLU A 15 6.80 1.87 2.06
N TYR A 16 5.75 1.92 2.87
CA TYR A 16 5.32 0.78 3.68
C TYR A 16 4.95 -0.43 2.81
N MET A 17 4.14 -0.22 1.76
CA MET A 17 3.76 -1.30 0.83
C MET A 17 4.98 -1.88 0.11
N THR A 18 5.92 -1.01 -0.29
CA THR A 18 7.18 -1.42 -0.94
C THR A 18 7.97 -2.35 -0.04
N ARG A 19 8.17 -1.99 1.23
CA ARG A 19 8.90 -2.83 2.20
C ARG A 19 8.17 -4.12 2.55
N LEU A 20 6.84 -4.09 2.60
CA LEU A 20 6.04 -5.28 2.88
C LEU A 20 6.20 -6.28 1.73
N TYR A 21 6.10 -5.78 0.49
CA TYR A 21 6.30 -6.58 -0.71
C TYR A 21 7.73 -7.11 -0.78
N ASP A 22 8.76 -6.29 -0.53
CA ASP A 22 10.18 -6.69 -0.48
C ASP A 22 10.43 -7.83 0.52
N ALA A 23 9.73 -7.83 1.65
CA ALA A 23 9.74 -8.92 2.64
C ALA A 23 8.90 -10.15 2.25
N GLY A 24 8.44 -10.23 0.99
CA GLY A 24 7.65 -11.33 0.45
C GLY A 24 6.20 -11.36 0.93
N ILE A 25 5.65 -10.22 1.40
CA ILE A 25 4.29 -10.13 1.97
C ILE A 25 3.42 -9.15 1.18
N VAL A 26 2.19 -9.55 0.89
CA VAL A 26 1.12 -8.69 0.37
C VAL A 26 0.07 -8.52 1.48
N HIS A 27 -0.38 -7.30 1.75
CA HIS A 27 -1.33 -7.04 2.84
C HIS A 27 -2.69 -7.72 2.57
N GLY A 28 -3.13 -7.72 1.33
CA GLY A 28 -4.30 -8.46 0.86
C GLY A 28 -5.65 -7.88 1.27
N ASP A 29 -5.69 -6.77 2.02
CA ASP A 29 -6.91 -6.05 2.40
C ASP A 29 -6.63 -4.58 2.76
N LEU A 30 -5.60 -3.98 2.18
CA LEU A 30 -5.24 -2.60 2.50
C LEU A 30 -6.27 -1.63 1.89
N SER A 31 -6.81 -0.75 2.73
CA SER A 31 -7.80 0.26 2.37
C SER A 31 -7.73 1.47 3.32
N GLU A 32 -8.53 2.52 3.09
CA GLU A 32 -8.57 3.68 3.98
C GLU A 32 -8.96 3.37 5.43
N PHE A 33 -9.63 2.23 5.66
CA PHE A 33 -10.05 1.81 7.00
C PHE A 33 -8.90 1.19 7.80
N ASN A 34 -7.89 0.67 7.09
CA ASN A 34 -6.70 0.04 7.67
C ASN A 34 -5.51 1.01 7.74
N ILE A 35 -5.74 2.30 7.47
CA ILE A 35 -4.77 3.38 7.62
C ILE A 35 -5.23 4.30 8.76
N VAL A 36 -4.47 4.31 9.86
CA VAL A 36 -4.73 5.16 11.02
C VAL A 36 -3.72 6.31 11.02
N VAL A 37 -4.22 7.55 11.10
CA VAL A 37 -3.39 8.74 11.27
C VAL A 37 -3.59 9.27 12.68
N GLN A 38 -2.52 9.26 13.48
CA GLN A 38 -2.53 9.76 14.85
C GLN A 38 -1.23 10.52 15.12
N ASP A 39 -1.33 11.72 15.71
CA ASP A 39 -0.18 12.55 16.11
C ASP A 39 0.85 12.77 14.97
N SER A 40 0.33 13.03 13.76
CA SER A 40 1.11 13.19 12.52
C SER A 40 1.91 11.94 12.10
N GLN A 41 1.59 10.78 12.68
CA GLN A 41 2.15 9.49 12.35
C GLN A 41 1.11 8.62 11.64
N LEU A 42 1.56 7.86 10.64
CA LEU A 42 0.72 6.95 9.87
C LEU A 42 1.01 5.52 10.30
N TYR A 43 -0.05 4.78 10.60
CA TYR A 43 -0.02 3.38 10.96
C TYR A 43 -0.85 2.59 9.96
N VAL A 44 -0.26 1.54 9.40
CA VAL A 44 -1.02 0.51 8.67
C VAL A 44 -1.30 -0.62 9.63
N ILE A 45 -2.55 -1.05 9.72
CA ILE A 45 -3.03 -2.05 10.67
C ILE A 45 -3.70 -3.22 9.97
N ASP A 46 -3.94 -4.29 10.73
CA ASP A 46 -4.65 -5.50 10.31
C ASP A 46 -3.95 -6.35 9.22
N ILE A 47 -2.81 -6.94 9.61
CA ILE A 47 -2.08 -7.95 8.81
C ILE A 47 -2.81 -9.32 8.82
N GLY A 48 -4.00 -9.45 9.43
CA GLY A 48 -4.68 -10.74 9.59
C GLY A 48 -5.03 -11.46 8.28
N GLN A 49 -5.14 -10.72 7.17
CA GLN A 49 -5.42 -11.24 5.82
C GLN A 49 -4.18 -11.23 4.90
N ALA A 50 -3.00 -10.90 5.41
CA ALA A 50 -1.80 -10.85 4.60
C ALA A 50 -1.41 -12.23 4.07
N VAL A 51 -0.89 -12.25 2.85
CA VAL A 51 -0.42 -13.46 2.18
C VAL A 51 1.03 -13.30 1.77
N THR A 52 1.68 -14.41 1.45
CA THR A 52 3.02 -14.36 0.84
C THR A 52 2.90 -14.10 -0.67
N VAL A 53 3.98 -13.60 -1.28
CA VAL A 53 4.10 -13.47 -2.75
C VAL A 53 4.03 -14.82 -3.50
N HIS A 54 4.10 -15.95 -2.80
CA HIS A 54 3.92 -17.28 -3.39
C HIS A 54 2.45 -17.74 -3.41
N HIS A 55 1.54 -16.95 -2.83
CA HIS A 55 0.12 -17.25 -2.88
C HIS A 55 -0.40 -17.16 -4.33
N PRO A 56 -1.25 -18.08 -4.81
CA PRO A 56 -1.70 -18.08 -6.21
C PRO A 56 -2.38 -16.79 -6.70
N ASN A 57 -2.89 -15.99 -5.76
CA ASN A 57 -3.57 -14.72 -6.02
C ASN A 57 -2.81 -13.51 -5.44
N SER A 58 -1.50 -13.62 -5.16
CA SER A 58 -0.71 -12.51 -4.59
C SER A 58 -0.82 -11.25 -5.43
N ASP A 59 -0.76 -11.40 -6.75
CA ASP A 59 -0.71 -10.28 -7.70
C ASP A 59 -2.06 -9.56 -7.73
N ASP A 60 -3.17 -10.30 -7.81
CA ASP A 60 -4.53 -9.76 -7.72
C ASP A 60 -4.76 -9.00 -6.41
N PHE A 61 -4.17 -9.48 -5.31
CA PHE A 61 -4.27 -8.82 -4.01
C PHE A 61 -3.42 -7.55 -3.94
N LEU A 62 -2.22 -7.56 -4.51
CA LEU A 62 -1.37 -6.37 -4.59
C LEU A 62 -2.05 -5.29 -5.43
N ASP A 63 -2.56 -5.65 -6.61
CA ASP A 63 -3.31 -4.74 -7.49
C ASP A 63 -4.49 -4.10 -6.76
N ARG A 64 -5.24 -4.90 -6.01
CA ARG A 64 -6.38 -4.42 -5.21
C ARG A 64 -5.94 -3.45 -4.11
N ASP A 65 -4.87 -3.77 -3.39
CA ASP A 65 -4.30 -2.90 -2.36
C ASP A 65 -3.83 -1.57 -2.97
N CYS A 66 -3.11 -1.61 -4.10
CA CYS A 66 -2.67 -0.44 -4.85
C CYS A 66 -3.85 0.44 -5.26
N GLU A 67 -4.89 -0.16 -5.84
CA GLU A 67 -6.06 0.57 -6.33
C GLU A 67 -6.85 1.21 -5.18
N ASN A 68 -7.01 0.51 -4.05
CA ASN A 68 -7.67 1.06 -2.87
C ASN A 68 -6.91 2.27 -2.30
N VAL A 69 -5.59 2.15 -2.14
CA VAL A 69 -4.73 3.23 -1.63
C VAL A 69 -4.73 4.41 -2.59
N ALA A 70 -4.53 4.17 -3.88
CA ALA A 70 -4.54 5.22 -4.90
C ALA A 70 -5.89 5.94 -4.94
N ASN A 71 -7.01 5.21 -4.88
CA ASN A 71 -8.35 5.79 -4.85
C ASN A 71 -8.61 6.63 -3.59
N PHE A 72 -8.08 6.20 -2.43
CA PHE A 72 -8.13 6.98 -1.21
C PHE A 72 -7.38 8.32 -1.36
N PHE A 73 -6.13 8.30 -1.79
CA PHE A 73 -5.31 9.51 -1.88
C PHE A 73 -5.70 10.42 -3.05
N ARG A 74 -6.22 9.86 -4.15
CA ARG A 74 -6.80 10.65 -5.26
C ARG A 74 -7.99 11.49 -4.81
N ARG A 75 -8.86 10.94 -3.94
CA ARG A 75 -9.95 11.72 -3.31
C ARG A 75 -9.46 12.86 -2.41
N GLN A 76 -8.18 12.84 -2.01
CA GLN A 76 -7.53 13.89 -1.20
C GLN A 76 -6.68 14.86 -2.06
N GLY A 77 -6.68 14.71 -3.39
CA GLY A 77 -5.95 15.59 -4.31
C GLY A 77 -4.53 15.14 -4.68
N VAL A 78 -4.15 13.89 -4.41
CA VAL A 78 -2.88 13.30 -4.88
C VAL A 78 -3.07 12.76 -6.30
N GLU A 79 -2.20 13.17 -7.22
CA GLU A 79 -2.17 12.65 -8.59
C GLU A 79 -1.52 11.25 -8.61
N THR A 80 -2.34 10.20 -8.56
CA THR A 80 -1.88 8.80 -8.58
C THR A 80 -2.95 7.83 -9.11
N SER A 81 -2.54 6.64 -9.55
CA SER A 81 -3.39 5.48 -9.89
C SER A 81 -2.88 4.19 -9.24
N GLY A 82 -3.71 3.14 -9.22
CA GLY A 82 -3.30 1.81 -8.77
C GLY A 82 -2.11 1.29 -9.57
N ASP A 83 -2.21 1.32 -10.91
CA ASP A 83 -1.13 0.91 -11.82
C ASP A 83 0.19 1.62 -11.55
N GLN A 84 0.16 2.94 -11.29
CA GLN A 84 1.37 3.73 -10.99
C GLN A 84 2.01 3.32 -9.66
N LEU A 85 1.18 3.02 -8.65
CA LEU A 85 1.65 2.58 -7.34
C LEU A 85 2.22 1.17 -7.41
N CYS A 86 1.55 0.25 -8.09
CA CYS A 86 2.01 -1.13 -8.25
C CYS A 86 3.31 -1.18 -9.06
N ALA A 87 3.40 -0.48 -10.19
CA ALA A 87 4.64 -0.39 -10.97
C ALA A 87 5.80 0.20 -10.14
N TYR A 88 5.53 1.19 -9.27
CA TYR A 88 6.53 1.73 -8.37
C TYR A 88 7.05 0.67 -7.39
N ILE A 89 6.14 -0.09 -6.77
CA ILE A 89 6.50 -1.15 -5.82
C ILE A 89 7.38 -2.20 -6.50
N GLU A 90 6.96 -2.71 -7.67
CA GLU A 90 7.69 -3.72 -8.43
C GLU A 90 9.07 -3.23 -8.93
N GLU A 91 9.24 -1.94 -9.19
CA GLU A 91 10.54 -1.35 -9.56
C GLU A 91 11.49 -1.22 -8.36
N HIS A 92 10.96 -1.10 -7.14
CA HIS A 92 11.73 -0.75 -5.94
C HIS A 92 11.85 -1.86 -4.89
N ALA A 93 11.30 -3.05 -5.16
CA ALA A 93 11.35 -4.20 -4.26
C ALA A 93 11.61 -5.49 -5.05
N ASP A 94 12.35 -6.42 -4.44
CA ASP A 94 12.62 -7.74 -5.01
C ASP A 94 12.30 -8.84 -3.98
N PRO A 95 11.06 -9.35 -3.98
CA PRO A 95 10.63 -10.37 -3.03
C PRO A 95 11.27 -11.75 -3.27
N SER A 96 12.09 -11.90 -4.31
CA SER A 96 12.79 -13.15 -4.62
C SER A 96 14.14 -13.31 -3.92
N THR A 97 14.55 -12.29 -3.14
CA THR A 97 15.90 -12.19 -2.57
C THR A 97 16.06 -12.85 -1.18
N ASP A 98 14.99 -13.43 -0.61
CA ASP A 98 15.03 -14.15 0.68
C ASP A 98 15.22 -15.68 0.55
#